data_AF-A0A2M8BD77-F1
#
_entry.id   AF-A0A2M8BD77-F1
#
_cell.length_a   1.000
_cell.length_b   1.000
_cell.length_c   1.000
_cell.angle_alpha   90.00
_cell.angle_beta   90.00
_cell.angle_gamma   90.00
#
_symmetry.space_group_name_H-M   'P 1'
#
loop_
_entity.id
_entity.type
_entity.pdbx_description
1 polymer ?
#
loop_
_entity_poly.entity_id
_entity_poly.type
_entity_poly.pdbx_seq_one_letter_code
_entity_poly.pdbx_strand_id
1 'polypeptide(L)'
;MRSTAKTLILLAFCTALWAVTLPSCDDAPAKSTPDTQSSDSIGDSDIAGDTAELPDVTDQPDQTDSTDSTDQTDLVADTEVIEDTTPDTEPVDIADEELPTCEPACGSHSTCENLVCVCTEGFGDCDADATNGCEETLDIPTHCGTCAPGGGCDLFGIDPFCTVPIVGQVGFCAPTCLPTHLDLDGDTLTIPTNGCETGLVQLAAQNLSV
;
A
#
# COMPACT_ATOMS: atom_id res chain seq x y z
N MET A 1 16.47 51.19 -5.25
CA MET A 1 17.50 51.40 -4.20
C MET A 1 17.51 50.16 -3.31
N ARG A 2 18.66 49.46 -3.24
CA ARG A 2 19.17 48.53 -2.19
C ARG A 2 18.22 47.39 -1.73
N SER A 3 18.60 46.12 -1.64
CA SER A 3 19.90 45.56 -1.27
C SER A 3 19.97 44.07 -1.60
N THR A 4 20.96 43.69 -2.38
CA THR A 4 21.52 42.33 -2.51
C THR A 4 22.49 42.03 -1.36
N ALA A 5 22.34 40.90 -0.66
CA ALA A 5 23.41 40.27 0.14
C ALA A 5 23.03 38.79 0.35
N LYS A 6 23.65 37.84 -0.35
CA LYS A 6 24.89 37.13 0.04
C LYS A 6 24.76 36.38 1.38
N THR A 7 24.52 35.06 1.32
CA THR A 7 25.26 34.08 2.14
C THR A 7 25.40 32.78 1.34
N LEU A 8 26.65 32.50 0.99
CA LEU A 8 27.15 31.39 0.20
C LEU A 8 28.10 30.63 1.14
N ILE A 9 27.58 29.62 1.84
CA ILE A 9 28.27 28.79 2.85
C ILE A 9 27.40 27.51 2.91
N LEU A 10 27.78 26.27 2.61
CA LEU A 10 29.04 25.54 2.77
C LEU A 10 28.97 24.29 1.85
N LEU A 11 29.65 24.32 0.70
CA LEU A 11 29.99 23.14 -0.11
C LEU A 11 31.38 22.70 0.34
N ALA A 12 31.48 21.78 1.30
CA ALA A 12 32.74 21.08 1.63
C ALA A 12 32.51 19.99 2.69
N PHE A 13 32.10 18.78 2.29
CA PHE A 13 32.46 17.52 2.98
C PHE A 13 32.22 16.35 2.01
N CYS A 14 32.89 16.39 0.86
CA CYS A 14 33.00 15.24 -0.04
C CYS A 14 34.46 15.17 -0.46
N THR A 15 35.26 14.38 0.28
CA THR A 15 36.54 13.75 -0.10
C THR A 15 37.40 13.50 1.14
N ALA A 16 37.02 12.52 1.96
CA ALA A 16 37.97 11.82 2.82
C ALA A 16 37.27 10.57 3.38
N LEU A 17 37.31 9.47 2.64
CA LEU A 17 37.55 8.16 3.26
C LEU A 17 38.11 7.24 2.17
N TRP A 18 39.43 7.28 2.10
CA TRP A 18 40.24 6.30 1.39
C TRP A 18 40.09 4.93 2.07
N ALA A 19 39.92 3.90 1.23
CA ALA A 19 40.47 2.56 1.39
C ALA A 19 40.29 1.92 2.79
N VAL A 20 39.07 1.49 3.10
CA VAL A 20 38.90 0.31 3.95
C VAL A 20 38.87 -0.90 3.02
N THR A 21 39.99 -1.61 2.96
CA THR A 21 40.07 -2.94 2.37
C THR A 21 39.13 -3.86 3.13
N LEU A 22 38.05 -4.30 2.47
CA LEU A 22 37.18 -5.36 2.97
C LEU A 22 37.97 -6.68 2.99
N PRO A 23 37.91 -7.46 4.09
CA PRO A 23 38.39 -8.82 4.07
C PRO A 23 37.47 -9.67 3.18
N SER A 24 38.08 -10.41 2.28
CA SER A 24 37.50 -11.46 1.46
C SER A 24 36.84 -12.52 2.34
N CYS A 25 35.52 -12.71 2.19
CA CYS A 25 34.79 -13.86 2.72
C CYS A 25 35.04 -15.08 1.82
N ASP A 26 36.25 -15.63 1.87
CA ASP A 26 36.52 -16.98 1.39
C ASP A 26 36.71 -17.89 2.63
N ASP A 27 36.12 -19.08 2.54
CA ASP A 27 36.18 -20.21 3.49
C ASP A 27 35.28 -20.17 4.74
N ALA A 28 34.00 -20.51 4.54
CA ALA A 28 33.21 -21.18 5.57
C ALA A 28 33.46 -22.71 5.51
N PRO A 29 33.95 -23.36 6.58
CA PRO A 29 34.05 -24.81 6.62
C PRO A 29 32.66 -25.45 6.77
N ALA A 30 32.33 -26.36 5.85
CA ALA A 30 31.20 -27.27 6.01
C ALA A 30 31.35 -28.03 7.35
N LYS A 31 30.46 -27.73 8.31
CA LYS A 31 30.38 -28.46 9.57
C LYS A 31 29.03 -29.15 9.68
N SER A 32 29.12 -30.46 9.46
CA SER A 32 28.32 -31.57 9.96
C SER A 32 27.16 -31.25 10.92
N THR A 33 25.99 -31.72 10.50
CA THR A 33 24.78 -31.96 11.30
C THR A 33 25.06 -32.78 12.56
N PRO A 34 24.52 -32.38 13.73
CA PRO A 34 24.24 -33.30 14.80
C PRO A 34 22.78 -33.76 14.73
N ASP A 35 22.60 -35.05 14.50
CA ASP A 35 21.41 -35.77 14.93
C ASP A 35 21.14 -35.45 16.41
N THR A 36 19.95 -34.95 16.75
CA THR A 36 19.45 -35.05 18.12
C THR A 36 18.02 -35.56 18.09
N GLN A 37 17.88 -36.69 18.75
CA GLN A 37 16.73 -37.54 18.87
C GLN A 37 15.65 -36.87 19.73
N SER A 38 14.40 -37.02 19.27
CA SER A 38 13.27 -37.61 20.01
C SER A 38 13.37 -37.61 21.54
N SER A 39 12.47 -36.88 22.20
CA SER A 39 11.32 -37.42 22.94
C SER A 39 10.77 -36.36 23.90
N ASP A 40 9.50 -35.97 23.76
CA ASP A 40 8.51 -36.31 24.76
C ASP A 40 7.11 -35.83 24.35
N SER A 41 6.21 -36.81 24.39
CA SER A 41 4.78 -36.74 24.23
C SER A 41 4.12 -35.83 25.26
N ILE A 42 3.02 -35.16 24.88
CA ILE A 42 1.75 -35.08 25.63
C ILE A 42 0.72 -34.37 24.74
N GLY A 43 -0.40 -35.04 24.49
CA GLY A 43 -1.65 -34.39 24.10
C GLY A 43 -2.32 -34.93 22.83
N ASP A 44 -2.63 -36.22 22.79
CA ASP A 44 -3.68 -36.72 21.90
C ASP A 44 -5.00 -36.01 22.24
N SER A 45 -5.50 -35.23 21.30
CA SER A 45 -6.89 -34.84 21.24
C SER A 45 -7.37 -35.16 19.84
N ASP A 46 -8.10 -36.26 19.77
CA ASP A 46 -8.77 -36.78 18.59
C ASP A 46 -9.65 -35.68 17.95
N ILE A 47 -9.11 -35.00 16.94
CA ILE A 47 -9.93 -34.29 15.94
C ILE A 47 -10.08 -35.25 14.77
N ALA A 48 -11.11 -36.09 14.88
CA ALA A 48 -11.72 -36.72 13.73
C ALA A 48 -12.51 -35.65 12.97
N GLY A 49 -12.22 -35.45 11.69
CA GLY A 49 -13.03 -34.55 10.86
C GLY A 49 -12.46 -34.31 9.47
N ASP A 50 -12.93 -35.13 8.53
CA ASP A 50 -12.99 -34.89 7.08
C ASP A 50 -11.73 -34.55 6.30
N THR A 51 -11.14 -35.60 5.73
CA THR A 51 -10.43 -35.57 4.45
C THR A 51 -11.43 -35.23 3.34
N ALA A 52 -11.63 -33.96 3.05
CA ALA A 52 -12.21 -33.54 1.78
C ALA A 52 -11.11 -33.54 0.72
N GLU A 53 -11.21 -34.46 -0.24
CA GLU A 53 -10.48 -34.45 -1.50
C GLU A 53 -10.63 -33.08 -2.18
N LEU A 54 -9.52 -32.39 -2.42
CA LEU A 54 -9.47 -31.24 -3.30
C LEU A 54 -9.49 -31.73 -4.76
N PRO A 55 -10.36 -31.20 -5.63
CA PRO A 55 -10.30 -31.50 -7.05
C PRO A 55 -9.08 -30.81 -7.68
N ASP A 56 -8.33 -31.63 -8.41
CA ASP A 56 -7.32 -31.28 -9.41
C ASP A 56 -7.95 -30.36 -10.48
N VAL A 57 -7.58 -29.08 -10.47
CA VAL A 57 -7.95 -28.11 -11.52
C VAL A 57 -6.75 -27.94 -12.44
N THR A 58 -6.76 -28.76 -13.47
CA THR A 58 -5.98 -28.61 -14.70
C THR A 58 -6.66 -27.60 -15.64
N ASP A 59 -5.82 -26.95 -16.48
CA ASP A 59 -6.13 -26.19 -17.71
C ASP A 59 -6.63 -24.74 -17.58
N GLN A 60 -5.76 -23.72 -17.83
CA GLN A 60 -5.44 -23.05 -19.13
C GLN A 60 -6.19 -21.72 -19.29
N PRO A 61 -5.82 -20.80 -20.21
CA PRO A 61 -4.50 -20.43 -20.74
C PRO A 61 -4.23 -18.90 -20.71
N ASP A 62 -2.95 -18.58 -20.87
CA ASP A 62 -2.35 -17.50 -21.68
C ASP A 62 -3.27 -16.40 -22.25
N GLN A 63 -3.03 -15.14 -21.86
CA GLN A 63 -3.42 -13.95 -22.63
C GLN A 63 -2.31 -12.90 -22.62
N THR A 64 -1.31 -13.12 -23.47
CA THR A 64 -0.72 -12.03 -24.25
C THR A 64 -1.62 -11.75 -25.45
N ASP A 65 -2.06 -10.51 -25.66
CA ASP A 65 -1.42 -9.63 -26.64
C ASP A 65 -2.17 -8.29 -26.78
N SER A 66 -1.37 -7.24 -26.87
CA SER A 66 -1.78 -5.87 -27.10
C SER A 66 -1.93 -5.61 -28.59
N THR A 67 -3.05 -5.01 -29.00
CA THR A 67 -3.15 -4.07 -30.15
C THR A 67 -4.32 -3.16 -29.82
N ASP A 68 -4.13 -1.90 -29.40
CA ASP A 68 -3.63 -0.75 -30.16
C ASP A 68 -3.89 -0.83 -31.66
N SER A 69 -5.02 -0.25 -32.08
CA SER A 69 -5.10 0.43 -33.36
C SER A 69 -6.17 1.50 -33.27
N THR A 70 -5.68 2.73 -33.21
CA THR A 70 -6.35 3.94 -33.69
C THR A 70 -7.24 3.66 -34.91
N ASP A 71 -8.50 4.09 -34.87
CA ASP A 71 -9.14 4.55 -36.10
C ASP A 71 -9.72 5.95 -35.89
N GLN A 72 -9.22 6.81 -36.76
CA GLN A 72 -9.35 8.25 -36.78
C GLN A 72 -10.56 8.60 -37.63
N THR A 73 -11.32 9.58 -37.14
CA THR A 73 -11.99 10.64 -37.93
C THR A 73 -12.59 10.27 -39.29
N ASP A 74 -13.92 10.28 -39.37
CA ASP A 74 -14.58 10.97 -40.48
C ASP A 74 -15.98 11.42 -40.09
N LEU A 75 -16.08 12.55 -39.38
CA LEU A 75 -17.33 13.30 -39.26
C LEU A 75 -17.22 14.51 -40.18
N VAL A 76 -17.47 14.22 -41.47
CA VAL A 76 -17.71 15.23 -42.49
C VAL A 76 -18.88 16.11 -42.08
N ALA A 77 -18.60 17.40 -42.17
CA ALA A 77 -19.48 18.49 -41.86
C ALA A 77 -20.62 18.59 -42.87
N ASP A 78 -21.85 18.39 -42.39
CA ASP A 78 -23.03 19.00 -42.98
C ASP A 78 -23.50 20.10 -42.03
N THR A 79 -22.83 21.26 -42.15
CA THR A 79 -23.31 22.51 -41.56
C THR A 79 -24.47 23.01 -42.42
N GLU A 80 -25.68 22.58 -42.08
CA GLU A 80 -26.87 23.27 -42.57
C GLU A 80 -26.98 24.63 -41.87
N VAL A 81 -26.98 25.67 -42.68
CA VAL A 81 -27.24 27.05 -42.27
C VAL A 81 -28.71 27.13 -41.86
N ILE A 82 -28.97 26.95 -40.57
CA ILE A 82 -30.30 27.21 -40.00
C ILE A 82 -30.48 28.73 -40.00
N GLU A 83 -31.48 29.17 -40.75
CA GLU A 83 -31.88 30.57 -40.82
C GLU A 83 -32.24 31.09 -39.43
N ASP A 84 -31.65 32.24 -39.15
CA ASP A 84 -31.81 33.08 -37.96
C ASP A 84 -33.25 33.61 -37.88
N THR A 85 -34.18 32.73 -37.49
CA THR A 85 -35.41 33.14 -36.83
C THR A 85 -35.07 33.37 -35.38
N THR A 86 -34.75 34.61 -35.00
CA THR A 86 -34.74 35.03 -33.59
C THR A 86 -36.14 34.82 -33.03
N PRO A 87 -36.42 33.78 -32.23
CA PRO A 87 -37.65 33.74 -31.51
C PRO A 87 -37.46 34.75 -30.36
N ASP A 88 -38.41 35.67 -30.20
CA ASP A 88 -38.65 36.35 -28.92
C ASP A 88 -38.86 35.26 -27.87
N THR A 89 -37.75 34.76 -27.34
CA THR A 89 -37.72 33.73 -26.34
C THR A 89 -37.66 34.52 -25.06
N GLU A 90 -38.80 34.61 -24.39
CA GLU A 90 -38.84 34.98 -22.98
C GLU A 90 -37.72 34.21 -22.25
N PRO A 91 -37.03 34.83 -21.27
CA PRO A 91 -35.94 34.18 -20.57
C PRO A 91 -36.42 32.82 -20.12
N VAL A 92 -35.93 31.77 -20.79
CA VAL A 92 -36.16 30.42 -20.36
C VAL A 92 -35.47 30.40 -19.01
N ASP A 93 -36.26 30.36 -17.95
CA ASP A 93 -35.80 29.92 -16.65
C ASP A 93 -35.23 28.53 -16.93
N ILE A 94 -33.93 28.49 -17.23
CA ILE A 94 -33.13 27.28 -17.23
C ILE A 94 -33.25 26.87 -15.78
N ALA A 95 -34.28 26.05 -15.52
CA ALA A 95 -34.55 25.50 -14.22
C ALA A 95 -33.21 24.99 -13.72
N ASP A 96 -32.80 25.55 -12.57
CA ASP A 96 -31.63 25.16 -11.79
C ASP A 96 -31.28 23.73 -12.16
N GLU A 97 -30.26 23.57 -13.02
CA GLU A 97 -29.85 22.26 -13.50
C GLU A 97 -29.24 21.61 -12.26
N GLU A 98 -30.10 20.92 -11.53
CA GLU A 98 -29.81 20.35 -10.23
C GLU A 98 -28.68 19.37 -10.48
N LEU A 99 -27.45 19.78 -10.14
CA LEU A 99 -26.26 18.96 -10.29
C LEU A 99 -26.59 17.60 -9.67
N PRO A 100 -26.27 16.48 -10.35
CA PRO A 100 -26.60 15.16 -9.83
C PRO A 100 -26.04 15.02 -8.42
N THR A 101 -26.92 15.04 -7.42
CA THR A 101 -26.57 14.84 -6.02
C THR A 101 -26.82 13.38 -5.68
N CYS A 102 -25.97 12.82 -4.81
CA CYS A 102 -26.19 11.49 -4.27
C CYS A 102 -27.35 11.56 -3.28
N GLU A 103 -28.29 10.63 -3.38
CA GLU A 103 -29.40 10.47 -2.44
C GLU A 103 -29.42 9.02 -1.95
N PRO A 104 -29.07 8.74 -0.68
CA PRO A 104 -28.74 9.69 0.39
C PRO A 104 -27.45 10.48 0.11
N ALA A 105 -27.37 11.68 0.69
CA ALA A 105 -26.17 12.51 0.62
C ALA A 105 -24.97 11.73 1.19
N CYS A 106 -23.83 11.85 0.53
CA CYS A 106 -22.59 11.25 1.00
C CYS A 106 -22.20 11.83 2.37
N GLY A 107 -21.66 10.99 3.23
CA GLY A 107 -21.23 11.37 4.56
C GLY A 107 -19.96 12.22 4.60
N SER A 108 -19.28 12.22 5.75
CA SER A 108 -18.03 12.98 5.89
C SER A 108 -16.91 12.33 5.07
N HIS A 109 -15.99 13.14 4.53
CA HIS A 109 -14.83 12.65 3.77
C HIS A 109 -15.16 11.83 2.52
N SER A 110 -16.36 11.97 1.97
CA SER A 110 -16.75 11.41 0.68
C SER A 110 -17.28 12.47 -0.28
N THR A 111 -17.12 12.20 -1.58
CA THR A 111 -17.61 13.01 -2.69
C THR A 111 -18.63 12.20 -3.50
N CYS A 112 -19.63 12.88 -4.05
CA CYS A 112 -20.58 12.25 -4.96
C CYS A 112 -20.02 12.27 -6.38
N GLU A 113 -19.66 11.10 -6.90
CA GLU A 113 -19.17 10.93 -8.27
C GLU A 113 -20.07 9.94 -9.00
N ASN A 114 -20.70 10.38 -10.09
CA ASN A 114 -21.62 9.55 -10.89
C ASN A 114 -22.73 8.87 -10.06
N LEU A 115 -23.33 9.61 -9.11
CA LEU A 115 -24.36 9.11 -8.17
C LEU A 115 -23.86 8.01 -7.22
N VAL A 116 -22.54 7.88 -7.03
CA VAL A 116 -21.91 6.98 -6.06
C VAL A 116 -21.06 7.80 -5.10
N CYS A 117 -21.15 7.50 -3.81
CA CYS A 117 -20.28 8.10 -2.81
C CYS A 117 -18.90 7.43 -2.87
N VAL A 118 -17.87 8.24 -3.09
CA VAL A 118 -16.48 7.81 -3.18
C VAL A 118 -15.69 8.50 -2.08
N CYS A 119 -14.77 7.78 -1.43
CA CYS A 119 -13.91 8.38 -0.42
C CYS A 119 -12.98 9.42 -1.02
N THR A 120 -12.81 10.52 -0.28
CA THR A 120 -11.76 11.48 -0.54
C THR A 120 -10.42 10.75 -0.44
N GLU A 121 -9.49 11.12 -1.30
CA GLU A 121 -8.09 10.72 -1.26
C GLU A 121 -7.53 10.65 0.18
N GLY A 122 -7.03 9.47 0.56
CA GLY A 122 -6.45 9.18 1.87
C GLY A 122 -7.43 8.68 2.92
N PHE A 123 -8.73 8.56 2.62
CA PHE A 123 -9.74 8.00 3.53
C PHE A 123 -10.27 6.64 3.04
N GLY A 124 -10.79 5.83 3.96
CA GLY A 124 -11.45 4.56 3.68
C GLY A 124 -12.85 4.48 4.28
N ASP A 125 -13.75 3.80 3.58
CA ASP A 125 -15.07 3.37 4.07
C ASP A 125 -14.88 2.03 4.79
N CYS A 126 -14.89 2.08 6.12
CA CYS A 126 -14.43 0.99 6.99
C CYS A 126 -15.55 0.09 7.50
N ASP A 127 -16.80 0.53 7.36
CA ASP A 127 -17.99 -0.26 7.67
C ASP A 127 -18.80 -0.63 6.41
N ALA A 128 -18.33 -0.23 5.23
CA ALA A 128 -18.97 -0.40 3.93
C ALA A 128 -20.31 0.34 3.81
N ASP A 129 -20.47 1.44 4.55
CA ASP A 129 -21.62 2.32 4.54
C ASP A 129 -21.22 3.76 4.15
N ALA A 130 -20.96 3.95 2.87
CA ALA A 130 -20.68 5.25 2.25
C ALA A 130 -21.73 6.36 2.52
N THR A 131 -22.92 6.02 3.05
CA THR A 131 -23.93 7.01 3.45
C THR A 131 -23.55 7.75 4.74
N ASN A 132 -22.71 7.14 5.58
CA ASN A 132 -22.24 7.73 6.83
C ASN A 132 -20.85 8.39 6.68
N GLY A 133 -20.09 8.03 5.65
CA GLY A 133 -18.88 8.74 5.23
C GLY A 133 -17.77 7.82 4.78
N CYS A 134 -16.55 8.30 4.94
CA CYS A 134 -15.35 7.49 5.03
C CYS A 134 -14.69 7.81 6.37
N GLU A 135 -14.68 6.81 7.25
CA GLU A 135 -14.60 7.04 8.70
C GLU A 135 -13.16 7.24 9.16
N GLU A 136 -12.21 6.65 8.44
CA GLU A 136 -10.81 6.57 8.86
C GLU A 136 -9.84 7.09 7.81
N THR A 137 -8.81 7.78 8.30
CA THR A 137 -7.64 8.15 7.52
C THR A 137 -6.74 6.93 7.33
N LEU A 138 -6.30 6.67 6.11
CA LEU A 138 -5.45 5.53 5.76
C LEU A 138 -3.95 5.86 5.73
N ASP A 139 -3.56 7.01 6.28
CA ASP A 139 -2.19 7.51 6.38
C ASP A 139 -1.61 7.49 7.81
N ILE A 140 -2.37 6.92 8.77
CA ILE A 140 -1.93 6.76 10.16
C ILE A 140 -1.51 5.33 10.46
N PRO A 141 -0.59 5.10 11.41
CA PRO A 141 -0.07 3.76 11.69
C PRO A 141 -1.14 2.70 12.02
N THR A 142 -2.25 3.08 12.65
CA THR A 142 -3.31 2.13 13.04
C THR A 142 -4.17 1.65 11.87
N HIS A 143 -4.28 2.44 10.80
CA HIS A 143 -5.14 2.21 9.63
C HIS A 143 -4.36 2.34 8.31
N CYS A 144 -3.04 2.10 8.35
CA CYS A 144 -2.17 2.39 7.21
C CYS A 144 -2.53 1.49 6.02
N GLY A 145 -3.13 2.07 4.98
CA GLY A 145 -3.54 1.34 3.79
C GLY A 145 -4.82 0.51 3.92
N THR A 146 -5.40 0.39 5.12
CA THR A 146 -6.53 -0.50 5.39
C THR A 146 -7.33 -0.05 6.60
N CYS A 147 -8.64 -0.26 6.53
CA CYS A 147 -9.59 -0.01 7.61
C CYS A 147 -9.48 -0.96 8.80
N ALA A 148 -8.79 -2.09 8.65
CA ALA A 148 -8.69 -3.07 9.72
C ALA A 148 -7.78 -2.53 10.85
N PRO A 149 -8.28 -2.42 12.10
CA PRO A 149 -7.42 -2.12 13.23
C PRO A 149 -6.41 -3.26 13.40
N GLY A 150 -5.12 -2.92 13.38
CA GLY A 150 -4.03 -3.91 13.40
C GLY A 150 -3.64 -4.45 12.01
N GLY A 151 -4.37 -4.09 10.95
CA GLY A 151 -3.91 -4.24 9.56
C GLY A 151 -2.90 -3.17 9.14
N GLY A 152 -2.75 -2.12 9.95
CA GLY A 152 -1.71 -1.12 9.82
C GLY A 152 -0.34 -1.59 10.35
N CYS A 153 0.47 -0.65 10.81
CA CYS A 153 1.88 -0.88 11.15
C CYS A 153 2.09 -1.28 12.62
N ASP A 154 1.07 -1.86 13.25
CA ASP A 154 1.07 -2.28 14.66
C ASP A 154 1.52 -3.75 14.83
N LEU A 155 2.36 -4.22 13.91
CA LEU A 155 2.97 -5.54 13.99
C LEU A 155 4.15 -5.52 14.98
N PHE A 156 4.31 -6.61 15.72
CA PHE A 156 5.36 -6.70 16.72
C PHE A 156 6.75 -6.53 16.08
N GLY A 157 7.57 -5.66 16.67
CA GLY A 157 8.95 -5.45 16.22
C GLY A 157 9.12 -4.58 14.96
N ILE A 158 8.03 -4.15 14.33
CA ILE A 158 8.04 -3.20 13.21
C ILE A 158 8.00 -1.76 13.74
N ASP A 159 8.72 -0.85 13.09
CA ASP A 159 8.59 0.59 13.35
C ASP A 159 7.23 1.07 12.81
N PRO A 160 6.32 1.63 13.65
CA PRO A 160 4.97 2.00 13.24
C PRO A 160 4.98 3.29 12.40
N PHE A 161 5.62 3.24 11.24
CA PHE A 161 5.75 4.34 10.31
C PHE A 161 4.90 4.08 9.07
N CYS A 162 3.78 4.78 8.97
CA CYS A 162 2.95 4.79 7.78
C CYS A 162 3.54 5.75 6.74
N THR A 163 3.95 5.22 5.60
CA THR A 163 4.52 6.02 4.51
C THR A 163 3.46 6.26 3.46
N VAL A 164 3.26 7.52 3.09
CA VAL A 164 2.39 7.91 1.98
C VAL A 164 3.28 8.38 0.82
N PRO A 165 3.35 7.65 -0.31
CA PRO A 165 4.26 7.99 -1.39
C PRO A 165 3.83 9.26 -2.13
N ILE A 166 2.51 9.52 -2.14
CA ILE A 166 1.87 10.63 -2.83
C ILE A 166 0.77 11.18 -1.91
N VAL A 167 0.81 12.47 -1.59
CA VAL A 167 -0.22 13.13 -0.77
C VAL A 167 -1.60 12.83 -1.35
N GLY A 168 -2.51 12.31 -0.52
CA GLY A 168 -3.85 11.89 -0.93
C GLY A 168 -3.99 10.40 -1.30
N GLN A 169 -2.90 9.62 -1.31
CA GLN A 169 -3.01 8.18 -1.43
C GLN A 169 -3.10 7.48 -0.08
N VAL A 170 -3.51 6.22 -0.11
CA VAL A 170 -3.45 5.34 1.06
C VAL A 170 -1.99 5.09 1.42
N GLY A 171 -1.71 5.02 2.72
CA GLY A 171 -0.38 4.71 3.20
C GLY A 171 -0.01 3.23 3.02
N PHE A 172 1.27 2.95 3.16
CA PHE A 172 1.79 1.60 3.32
C PHE A 172 2.77 1.55 4.49
N CYS A 173 2.81 0.42 5.17
CA CYS A 173 3.76 0.23 6.25
C CYS A 173 5.16 0.04 5.71
N ALA A 174 6.10 0.85 6.20
CA ALA A 174 7.50 0.63 5.92
C ALA A 174 7.94 -0.68 6.62
N PRO A 175 8.50 -1.67 5.89
CA PRO A 175 8.92 -2.94 6.46
C PRO A 175 10.29 -2.79 7.16
N THR A 176 10.39 -1.85 8.11
CA THR A 176 11.64 -1.61 8.84
C THR A 176 11.48 -2.15 10.26
N CYS A 177 12.30 -3.14 10.59
CA CYS A 177 12.39 -3.61 11.96
C CYS A 177 12.92 -2.52 12.88
N LEU A 178 12.39 -2.44 14.10
CA LEU A 178 13.00 -1.68 15.18
C LEU A 178 14.46 -2.15 15.38
N PRO A 179 15.38 -1.29 15.84
CA PRO A 179 16.81 -1.62 15.94
C PRO A 179 17.18 -2.88 16.74
N THR A 180 16.27 -3.37 17.58
CA THR A 180 16.44 -4.59 18.39
C THR A 180 15.78 -5.84 17.80
N HIS A 181 15.13 -5.72 16.65
CA HIS A 181 14.42 -6.79 15.96
C HIS A 181 15.10 -7.07 14.62
N LEU A 182 14.99 -8.30 14.16
CA LEU A 182 15.52 -8.75 12.88
C LEU A 182 14.48 -9.64 12.24
N ASP A 183 14.21 -9.40 10.96
CA ASP A 183 13.39 -10.26 10.10
C ASP A 183 14.16 -11.57 9.82
N LEU A 184 13.72 -12.68 10.41
CA LEU A 184 14.39 -13.99 10.30
C LEU A 184 13.89 -14.81 9.11
N ASP A 185 12.67 -14.60 8.67
CA ASP A 185 12.05 -15.37 7.59
C ASP A 185 11.98 -14.64 6.25
N GLY A 186 12.33 -13.35 6.22
CA GLY A 186 12.41 -12.54 5.02
C GLY A 186 11.05 -12.15 4.46
N ASP A 187 9.97 -12.31 5.23
CA ASP A 187 8.60 -12.11 4.75
C ASP A 187 8.16 -10.64 4.74
N THR A 188 8.98 -9.75 5.31
CA THR A 188 8.66 -8.33 5.49
C THR A 188 8.41 -7.59 4.18
N LEU A 189 8.85 -8.12 3.04
CA LEU A 189 8.66 -7.50 1.72
C LEU A 189 7.38 -7.93 0.99
N THR A 190 6.76 -9.05 1.35
CA THR A 190 5.62 -9.59 0.58
C THR A 190 4.31 -9.49 1.33
N ILE A 191 4.27 -9.93 2.59
CA ILE A 191 3.14 -9.82 3.52
C ILE A 191 3.75 -10.10 4.90
N PRO A 192 3.99 -9.10 5.75
CA PRO A 192 4.56 -9.34 7.07
C PRO A 192 3.53 -10.12 7.88
N THR A 193 3.69 -11.44 7.97
CA THR A 193 2.68 -12.33 8.54
C THR A 193 2.84 -12.40 10.07
N ASN A 194 4.05 -12.13 10.58
CA ASN A 194 4.41 -12.26 11.99
C ASN A 194 5.27 -11.10 12.53
N GLY A 195 5.60 -10.08 11.73
CA GLY A 195 6.41 -8.92 12.15
C GLY A 195 7.91 -9.24 12.23
N CYS A 196 8.69 -8.42 12.95
CA CYS A 196 10.13 -8.70 13.12
C CYS A 196 10.40 -9.43 14.44
N GLU A 197 11.27 -10.43 14.43
CA GLU A 197 11.51 -11.27 15.59
C GLU A 197 12.66 -10.77 16.48
N THR A 198 12.59 -11.10 17.77
CA THR A 198 13.61 -10.73 18.79
C THR A 198 14.72 -11.77 18.98
N GLY A 199 14.67 -12.89 18.26
CA GLY A 199 15.35 -14.14 18.64
C GLY A 199 16.87 -14.14 18.54
N LEU A 200 17.47 -13.45 17.55
CA LEU A 200 18.91 -13.62 17.29
C LEU A 200 19.82 -12.84 18.24
N VAL A 201 19.38 -11.72 18.83
CA VAL A 201 20.22 -10.96 19.77
C VAL A 201 20.45 -11.75 21.06
N GLN A 202 19.47 -12.52 21.53
CA GLN A 202 19.65 -13.37 22.71
C GLN A 202 20.52 -14.60 22.43
N LEU A 203 20.43 -15.22 21.24
CA LEU A 203 21.30 -16.35 20.89
C LEU A 203 22.77 -15.93 20.67
N ALA A 204 23.01 -14.74 20.09
CA ALA A 204 24.35 -14.21 19.91
C ALA A 204 25.00 -13.79 21.26
N ALA A 205 24.21 -13.23 22.18
CA ALA A 205 24.72 -12.86 23.51
C ALA A 205 25.08 -14.08 24.39
N GLN A 206 24.40 -15.22 24.22
CA GLN A 206 24.65 -16.42 25.03
C GLN A 206 25.98 -17.12 24.68
N ASN A 207 26.45 -17.04 23.43
CA ASN A 207 27.67 -17.72 22.99
C ASN A 207 28.98 -16.93 23.20
N LEU A 208 28.90 -15.67 23.63
CA LEU A 208 30.08 -14.82 23.87
C LEU A 208 30.64 -14.91 25.31
N SER A 209 30.12 -15.83 26.13
CA SER A 209 30.50 -15.99 27.55
C SER A 209 31.39 -17.21 27.84
N VAL A 210 31.99 -17.83 26.81
CA VAL A 210 32.86 -19.03 26.93
C VAL A 210 34.33 -18.67 26.82
#